data_AF-A0A944Y5I6-F1
#
_entry.id   AF-A0A944Y5I6-F1
#
_cell.length_a   1.000
_cell.length_b   1.000
_cell.length_c   1.000
_cell.angle_alpha   90.00
_cell.angle_beta   90.00
_cell.angle_gamma   90.00
#
_symmetry.space_group_name_H-M   'P 1'
#
loop_
_entity.id
_entity.type
_entity.pdbx_description
1 polymer ?
#
loop_
_entity_poly.entity_id
_entity_poly.type
_entity_poly.pdbx_seq_one_letter_code
_entity_poly.pdbx_strand_id
1 'polypeptide(L)'
;FLLNFVVIDYLYYWNHRLMHKKRCWDLHKVHHTSTQMDVFATSRNTLWTSFFFIYLWGNAIGVFLLNDAKPFILSATLTACLDLWRHSEFLTNNLKVNNFLSQKLFLMTPKDHSWHHSNSSQQVNSNFGANLNIFDKLHKTYYSSENHPIVLGLPLSMSFVKKILFPF
;
A
#
# COMPACT_ATOMS: atom_id res chain seq x y z
N PHE A 1 18.80 -6.73 8.63
CA PHE A 1 17.50 -6.03 8.67
C PHE A 1 17.34 -5.08 7.48
N LEU A 2 18.12 -3.99 7.39
CA LEU A 2 17.94 -2.94 6.36
C LEU A 2 17.91 -3.49 4.92
N LEU A 3 18.86 -4.35 4.55
CA LEU A 3 18.89 -4.98 3.22
C LEU A 3 17.58 -5.74 2.93
N ASN A 4 17.14 -6.60 3.86
CA ASN A 4 15.88 -7.33 3.73
C ASN A 4 14.68 -6.38 3.60
N PHE A 5 14.61 -5.37 4.47
CA PHE A 5 13.53 -4.39 4.45
C PHE A 5 13.41 -3.68 3.10
N VAL A 6 14.53 -3.18 2.56
CA VAL A 6 14.57 -2.48 1.27
C VAL A 6 14.24 -3.43 0.10
N VAL A 7 14.77 -4.66 0.12
CA VAL A 7 14.49 -5.66 -0.94
C VAL A 7 13.02 -6.06 -0.93
N ILE A 8 12.46 -6.37 0.24
CA ILE A 8 11.05 -6.72 0.39
C ILE A 8 10.15 -5.55 -0.01
N ASP A 9 10.49 -4.32 0.38
CA ASP A 9 9.71 -3.14 -0.01
C ASP A 9 9.73 -2.91 -1.52
N TYR A 10 10.86 -3.16 -2.19
CA TYR A 10 10.94 -3.09 -3.65
C TYR A 10 10.10 -4.16 -4.35
N LEU A 11 10.12 -5.39 -3.83
CA LEU A 11 9.25 -6.47 -4.31
C LEU A 11 7.78 -6.10 -4.08
N TYR A 12 7.46 -5.47 -2.95
CA TYR A 12 6.10 -5.02 -2.65
C TYR A 12 5.65 -3.91 -3.61
N TYR A 13 6.49 -2.94 -3.92
CA TYR A 13 6.21 -1.95 -4.97
C TYR A 13 5.78 -2.62 -6.28
N TRP A 14 6.53 -3.63 -6.75
CA TRP A 14 6.18 -4.35 -7.98
C TRP A 14 4.92 -5.19 -7.86
N ASN A 15 4.77 -5.93 -6.76
CA ASN A 15 3.57 -6.71 -6.48
C ASN A 15 2.33 -5.82 -6.49
N HIS A 16 2.39 -4.67 -5.82
CA HIS A 16 1.31 -3.69 -5.79
C HIS A 16 1.03 -3.11 -7.18
N ARG A 17 2.06 -2.68 -7.91
CA ARG A 17 1.91 -2.17 -9.28
C ARG A 17 1.32 -3.21 -10.25
N LEU A 18 1.65 -4.49 -10.08
CA LEU A 18 1.08 -5.59 -10.86
C LEU A 18 -0.38 -5.84 -10.48
N MET A 19 -0.76 -5.68 -9.21
CA MET A 19 -2.15 -5.74 -8.76
C MET A 19 -3.02 -4.66 -9.40
N HIS A 20 -2.46 -3.54 -9.81
CA HIS A 20 -3.17 -2.50 -10.58
C HIS A 20 -3.27 -2.77 -12.09
N LYS A 21 -2.74 -3.90 -12.58
CA LYS A 21 -2.90 -4.31 -13.98
C LYS A 21 -4.19 -5.10 -14.16
N LYS A 22 -4.79 -5.01 -15.35
CA LYS A 22 -6.06 -5.67 -15.73
C LYS A 22 -6.18 -7.13 -15.27
N ARG A 23 -5.11 -7.92 -15.32
CA ARG A 23 -5.12 -9.35 -14.95
C ARG A 23 -5.23 -9.61 -13.44
N CYS A 24 -4.71 -8.72 -12.61
CA CYS A 24 -4.66 -8.89 -11.16
C CYS A 24 -5.56 -7.90 -10.42
N TRP A 25 -6.12 -6.92 -11.13
CA TRP A 25 -6.98 -5.88 -10.56
C TRP A 25 -8.16 -6.42 -9.79
N ASP A 26 -8.74 -7.53 -10.23
CA ASP A 26 -9.85 -8.17 -9.54
C ASP A 26 -9.48 -8.64 -8.12
N LEU A 27 -8.21 -8.95 -7.84
CA LEU A 27 -7.74 -9.32 -6.50
C LEU A 27 -7.57 -8.11 -5.57
N HIS A 28 -7.51 -6.90 -6.13
CA HIS A 28 -7.15 -5.68 -5.40
C HIS A 28 -8.22 -4.59 -5.44
N LYS A 29 -9.16 -4.61 -6.39
CA LYS A 29 -10.17 -3.56 -6.54
C LYS A 29 -11.09 -3.39 -5.32
N VAL A 30 -11.32 -4.46 -4.54
CA VAL A 30 -12.11 -4.41 -3.30
C VAL A 30 -11.47 -3.48 -2.27
N HIS A 31 -10.14 -3.48 -2.19
CA HIS A 31 -9.36 -2.55 -1.37
C HIS A 31 -9.58 -1.11 -1.78
N HIS A 32 -9.63 -0.88 -3.09
CA HIS A 32 -9.93 0.41 -3.67
C HIS A 32 -11.40 0.84 -3.54
N THR A 33 -12.28 0.12 -2.87
CA THR A 33 -13.66 0.60 -2.59
C THR A 33 -13.77 1.40 -1.30
N SER A 34 -12.67 1.65 -0.57
CA SER A 34 -12.74 2.45 0.66
C SER A 34 -12.99 3.91 0.31
N THR A 35 -14.06 4.50 0.86
CA THR A 35 -14.39 5.92 0.67
C THR A 35 -13.75 6.83 1.72
N GLN A 36 -13.03 6.25 2.68
CA GLN A 36 -12.31 6.93 3.75
C GLN A 36 -10.92 6.31 3.91
N MET A 37 -9.95 7.13 4.28
CA MET A 37 -8.58 6.70 4.56
C MET A 37 -8.38 6.49 6.06
N ASP A 38 -8.95 5.41 6.56
CA ASP A 38 -8.84 4.98 7.96
C ASP A 38 -8.11 3.64 8.06
N VAL A 39 -7.76 3.24 9.29
CA VAL A 39 -7.00 2.01 9.54
C VAL A 39 -7.73 0.75 9.08
N PHE A 40 -9.06 0.78 8.95
CA PHE A 40 -9.83 -0.35 8.43
C PHE A 40 -9.69 -0.51 6.91
N ALA A 41 -9.23 0.52 6.19
CA ALA A 41 -8.89 0.41 4.78
C ALA A 41 -7.78 -0.63 4.52
N THR A 42 -6.84 -0.82 5.46
CA THR A 42 -5.83 -1.91 5.40
C THR A 42 -6.46 -3.29 5.31
N SER A 43 -7.63 -3.47 5.95
CA SER A 43 -8.32 -4.76 6.08
C SER A 43 -9.42 -4.94 5.03
N ARG A 44 -9.64 -3.96 4.15
CA ARG A 44 -10.63 -4.03 3.08
C ARG A 44 -10.15 -4.89 1.91
N ASN A 45 -9.77 -6.13 2.18
CA ASN A 45 -9.24 -7.04 1.19
C ASN A 45 -10.16 -8.25 1.02
N THR A 46 -9.99 -8.99 -0.08
CA THR A 46 -10.64 -10.29 -0.23
C THR A 46 -9.81 -11.33 0.55
N LEU A 47 -10.39 -12.50 0.86
CA LEU A 47 -9.62 -13.58 1.50
C LEU A 47 -8.40 -13.97 0.67
N TRP A 48 -8.51 -13.84 -0.64
CA TRP A 48 -7.46 -14.21 -1.59
C TRP A 48 -6.31 -13.21 -1.58
N THR A 49 -6.58 -11.90 -1.41
CA THR A 49 -5.55 -10.86 -1.51
C THR A 49 -4.38 -11.12 -0.55
N SER A 50 -4.65 -11.61 0.66
CA SER A 50 -3.63 -11.93 1.67
C SER A 50 -2.60 -12.96 1.18
N PHE A 51 -3.00 -13.90 0.33
CA PHE A 51 -2.07 -14.89 -0.26
C PHE A 51 -1.10 -14.27 -1.27
N PHE A 52 -1.35 -13.04 -1.72
CA PHE A 52 -0.50 -12.35 -2.68
C PHE A 52 0.34 -11.23 -2.07
N PHE A 53 0.28 -11.02 -0.76
CA PHE A 53 1.13 -10.05 -0.07
C PHE A 53 2.57 -10.56 0.00
N ILE A 54 3.40 -10.08 -0.93
CA ILE A 54 4.79 -10.53 -1.09
C ILE A 54 5.63 -10.29 0.17
N TYR A 55 5.31 -9.25 0.96
CA TYR A 55 6.05 -8.97 2.19
C TYR A 55 5.83 -10.03 3.27
N LEU A 56 4.67 -10.70 3.31
CA LEU A 56 4.43 -11.81 4.23
C LEU A 56 5.27 -13.02 3.81
N TRP A 57 5.14 -13.44 2.55
CA TRP A 57 5.84 -14.63 2.05
C TRP A 57 7.35 -14.46 2.00
N GLY A 58 7.85 -13.32 1.53
CA GLY A 58 9.29 -13.06 1.45
C GLY A 58 9.95 -13.08 2.84
N ASN A 59 9.30 -12.48 3.85
CA ASN A 59 9.81 -12.55 5.23
C ASN A 59 9.64 -13.95 5.83
N ALA A 60 8.52 -14.65 5.59
CA ALA A 60 8.32 -16.01 6.09
C ALA A 60 9.36 -17.01 5.55
N ILE A 61 9.71 -16.90 4.26
CA ILE A 61 10.79 -17.68 3.65
C ILE A 61 12.11 -17.39 4.34
N GLY A 62 12.42 -16.12 4.62
CA GLY A 62 13.62 -15.74 5.37
C GLY A 62 13.65 -16.31 6.79
N VAL A 63 12.53 -16.29 7.50
CA VAL A 63 12.38 -16.92 8.83
C VAL A 63 12.63 -18.43 8.77
N PHE A 64 12.14 -19.10 7.72
CA PHE A 64 12.25 -20.55 7.57
C PHE A 64 13.66 -21.00 7.13
N LEU A 65 14.28 -20.28 6.20
CA LEU A 65 15.53 -20.72 5.55
C LEU A 65 16.80 -20.24 6.25
N LEU A 66 16.74 -19.16 7.05
CA LEU A 66 17.94 -18.52 7.59
C LEU A 66 18.01 -18.66 9.10
N ASN A 67 19.24 -18.77 9.60
CA ASN A 67 19.52 -19.05 11.01
C ASN A 67 19.08 -17.92 11.95
N ASP A 68 19.11 -16.67 11.50
CA ASP A 68 18.62 -15.52 12.28
C ASP A 68 17.31 -14.99 11.70
N ALA A 69 16.21 -15.29 12.39
CA ALA A 69 14.86 -14.86 12.02
C ALA A 69 14.56 -13.38 12.36
N LYS A 70 15.34 -12.76 13.26
CA LYS A 70 15.04 -11.41 13.81
C LYS A 70 14.90 -10.34 12.73
N PRO A 71 15.77 -10.26 11.70
CA PRO A 71 15.64 -9.27 10.63
C PRO A 71 14.33 -9.35 9.85
N PHE A 72 13.81 -10.56 9.67
CA PHE A 72 12.60 -10.82 8.86
C PHE A 72 11.34 -10.51 9.66
N ILE A 73 11.30 -10.94 10.92
CA ILE A 73 10.22 -10.60 11.85
C ILE A 73 10.13 -9.07 12.01
N LEU A 74 11.26 -8.40 12.27
CA LEU A 74 11.27 -6.95 12.43
C LEU A 74 10.83 -6.24 11.14
N SER A 75 11.20 -6.76 9.97
CA SER A 75 10.81 -6.18 8.67
C SER A 75 9.32 -6.33 8.39
N ALA A 76 8.75 -7.50 8.71
CA ALA A 76 7.32 -7.74 8.57
C ALA A 76 6.53 -6.86 9.53
N THR A 77 6.95 -6.77 10.80
CA THR A 77 6.31 -5.91 11.82
C THR A 77 6.35 -4.44 11.41
N LEU A 78 7.52 -3.92 11.01
CA LEU A 78 7.63 -2.53 10.59
C LEU A 78 6.75 -2.24 9.36
N THR A 79 6.71 -3.16 8.39
CA THR A 79 5.86 -3.02 7.19
C THR A 79 4.38 -2.99 7.57
N ALA A 80 3.94 -3.84 8.50
CA ALA A 80 2.56 -3.84 8.99
C ALA A 80 2.21 -2.55 9.73
N CYS A 81 3.11 -2.02 10.58
CA CYS A 81 2.92 -0.73 11.23
C CYS A 81 2.82 0.43 10.24
N LEU A 82 3.67 0.44 9.20
CA LEU A 82 3.65 1.46 8.15
C LEU A 82 2.41 1.32 7.23
N ASP A 83 1.90 0.10 7.04
CA ASP A 83 0.64 -0.14 6.33
C ASP A 83 -0.56 0.45 7.09
N LEU A 84 -0.64 0.21 8.39
CA LEU A 84 -1.64 0.85 9.26
C LEU A 84 -1.51 2.37 9.22
N TRP A 85 -0.28 2.89 9.28
CA TRP A 85 -0.06 4.33 9.27
C TRP A 85 -0.46 4.97 7.95
N ARG A 86 0.01 4.46 6.79
CA ARG A 86 -0.34 5.04 5.47
C ARG A 86 -1.84 4.93 5.14
N HIS A 87 -2.55 4.02 5.80
CA HIS A 87 -4.00 3.95 5.79
C HIS A 87 -4.58 4.54 7.08
N SER A 88 -4.27 5.79 7.39
CA SER A 88 -4.89 6.44 8.54
C SER A 88 -5.08 7.93 8.28
N GLU A 89 -5.87 8.57 9.14
CA GLU A 89 -5.98 10.02 9.16
C GLU A 89 -4.86 10.67 9.99
N PHE A 90 -3.99 9.86 10.61
CA PHE A 90 -2.96 10.34 11.51
C PHE A 90 -1.91 11.14 10.74
N LEU A 91 -1.75 12.40 11.12
CA LEU A 91 -0.91 13.41 10.47
C LEU A 91 -1.34 13.81 9.05
N THR A 92 -2.40 13.24 8.48
CA THR A 92 -2.82 13.49 7.09
C THR A 92 -3.04 14.98 6.81
N ASN A 93 -3.70 15.71 7.72
CA ASN A 93 -3.97 17.14 7.55
C ASN A 93 -2.75 18.06 7.79
N ASN A 94 -1.64 17.53 8.32
CA ASN A 94 -0.41 18.30 8.48
C ASN A 94 0.44 18.21 7.19
N LEU A 95 0.08 19.03 6.20
CA LEU A 95 0.71 19.03 4.88
C LEU A 95 2.22 19.27 4.93
N LYS A 96 2.71 20.10 5.86
CA LYS A 96 4.14 20.36 6.04
C LYS A 96 4.88 19.08 6.45
N VAL A 97 4.35 18.35 7.43
CA VAL A 97 4.92 17.09 7.89
C VAL A 97 4.86 16.03 6.78
N ASN A 98 3.72 15.86 6.10
CA ASN A 98 3.62 14.89 4.99
C ASN A 98 4.63 15.21 3.88
N ASN A 99 4.72 16.47 3.46
CA ASN A 99 5.66 16.87 2.41
C ASN A 99 7.10 16.62 2.85
N PHE A 100 7.46 16.89 4.11
CA PHE A 100 8.78 16.58 4.63
C PHE A 100 9.07 15.08 4.63
N LEU A 101 8.18 14.25 5.20
CA LEU A 101 8.36 12.81 5.28
C LEU A 101 8.46 12.18 3.87
N SER A 102 7.62 12.62 2.95
CA SER A 102 7.57 12.12 1.58
C SER A 102 8.75 12.58 0.73
N GLN A 103 9.11 13.87 0.78
CA GLN A 103 10.14 14.43 -0.11
C GLN A 103 11.56 14.30 0.43
N LYS A 104 11.74 14.36 1.76
CA LYS A 104 13.06 14.35 2.40
C LYS A 104 13.43 12.99 2.99
N LEU A 105 12.45 12.26 3.55
CA LEU A 105 12.67 10.94 4.14
C LEU A 105 12.20 9.78 3.25
N PHE A 106 11.63 10.08 2.09
CA PHE A 106 11.16 9.09 1.11
C PHE A 106 10.12 8.09 1.64
N LEU A 107 9.37 8.46 2.70
CA LEU A 107 8.32 7.61 3.25
C LEU A 107 7.03 7.73 2.42
N MET A 108 6.32 6.61 2.27
CA MET A 108 4.95 6.66 1.75
C MET A 108 4.02 7.18 2.84
N THR A 109 3.49 8.39 2.63
CA THR A 109 2.65 9.05 3.64
C THR A 109 1.16 8.76 3.44
N PRO A 110 0.31 8.98 4.47
CA PRO A 110 -1.13 8.85 4.31
C PRO A 110 -1.71 9.74 3.20
N LYS A 111 -1.16 10.94 3.01
CA LYS A 111 -1.58 11.83 1.92
C LYS A 111 -1.24 11.23 0.55
N ASP A 112 -0.02 10.72 0.39
CA ASP A 112 0.42 10.14 -0.89
C ASP A 112 -0.40 8.89 -1.24
N HIS A 113 -0.71 8.07 -0.23
CA HIS A 113 -1.53 6.89 -0.39
C HIS A 113 -3.02 7.23 -0.59
N SER A 114 -3.52 8.33 -0.02
CA SER A 114 -4.87 8.83 -0.34
C SER A 114 -5.01 9.15 -1.83
N TRP A 115 -3.98 9.76 -2.44
CA TRP A 115 -3.97 10.00 -3.88
C TRP A 115 -3.94 8.71 -4.70
N HIS A 116 -3.28 7.65 -4.20
CA HIS A 116 -3.33 6.32 -4.79
C HIS A 116 -4.76 5.74 -4.83
N HIS A 117 -5.52 5.94 -3.75
CA HIS A 117 -6.92 5.51 -3.61
C HIS A 117 -7.95 6.46 -4.24
N SER A 118 -7.50 7.57 -4.81
CA SER A 118 -8.43 8.56 -5.36
C SER A 118 -9.12 8.01 -6.60
N ASN A 119 -10.42 8.26 -6.71
CA ASN A 119 -11.19 7.99 -7.93
C ASN A 119 -11.24 9.22 -8.85
N SER A 120 -10.26 10.12 -8.72
CA SER A 120 -10.16 11.29 -9.58
C SER A 120 -9.54 10.92 -10.92
N SER A 121 -10.14 11.39 -12.02
CA SER A 121 -9.54 11.24 -13.36
C SER A 121 -8.19 11.95 -13.49
N GLN A 122 -7.88 12.89 -12.60
CA GLN A 122 -6.63 13.65 -12.62
C GLN A 122 -5.40 12.78 -12.38
N GLN A 123 -5.53 11.68 -11.65
CA GLN A 123 -4.41 10.78 -11.43
C GLN A 123 -4.87 9.34 -11.23
N VAL A 124 -4.46 8.48 -12.15
CA VAL A 124 -4.64 7.03 -12.07
C VAL A 124 -3.26 6.39 -12.05
N ASN A 125 -3.10 5.26 -11.35
CA ASN A 125 -1.87 4.45 -11.38
C ASN A 125 -0.60 5.18 -10.89
N SER A 126 -0.64 5.75 -9.69
CA SER A 126 0.51 6.39 -9.02
C SER A 126 0.69 5.92 -7.57
N ASN A 127 1.85 6.20 -6.97
CA ASN A 127 2.14 5.97 -5.55
C ASN A 127 1.93 4.50 -5.11
N PHE A 128 2.60 3.57 -5.80
CA PHE A 128 2.52 2.13 -5.53
C PHE A 128 3.42 1.67 -4.37
N GLY A 129 4.36 2.49 -3.92
CA GLY A 129 5.24 2.20 -2.82
C GLY A 129 4.47 1.83 -1.56
N ALA A 130 4.93 0.78 -0.86
CA ALA A 130 4.33 0.36 0.39
C ALA A 130 4.89 1.18 1.56
N ASN A 131 6.19 1.06 1.82
CA ASN A 131 6.84 1.79 2.91
C ASN A 131 7.58 3.03 2.38
N LEU A 132 8.29 2.89 1.26
CA LEU A 132 9.09 3.95 0.66
C LEU A 132 8.52 4.38 -0.69
N ASN A 133 8.55 5.68 -0.97
CA ASN A 133 8.18 6.26 -2.26
C ASN A 133 9.37 6.39 -3.24
N ILE A 134 10.57 5.96 -2.83
CA ILE A 134 11.77 6.03 -3.67
C ILE A 134 11.59 5.23 -4.97
N PHE A 135 10.89 4.10 -4.91
CA PHE A 135 10.62 3.26 -6.07
C PHE A 135 9.61 3.90 -7.02
N ASP A 136 8.63 4.64 -6.49
CA ASP A 136 7.76 5.45 -7.31
C ASP A 136 8.52 6.55 -8.04
N LYS A 137 9.48 7.21 -7.36
CA LYS A 137 10.32 8.25 -7.98
C LYS A 137 11.23 7.66 -9.06
N LEU A 138 11.86 6.52 -8.76
CA LEU A 138 12.73 5.80 -9.69
C LEU A 138 11.99 5.38 -10.97
N HIS A 139 10.75 4.89 -10.81
CA HIS A 139 9.96 4.32 -11.90
C HIS A 139 8.95 5.31 -12.50
N LYS A 140 9.06 6.59 -12.10
CA LYS A 140 8.22 7.71 -12.58
C LYS A 140 6.71 7.48 -12.36
N THR A 141 6.34 6.88 -11.22
CA THR A 141 4.97 6.69 -10.76
C THR A 141 4.63 7.51 -9.52
N TYR A 142 5.55 8.35 -9.05
CA TYR A 142 5.32 9.23 -7.90
C TYR A 142 4.43 10.42 -8.29
N TYR A 143 3.38 10.64 -7.51
CA TYR A 143 2.48 11.77 -7.62
C TYR A 143 2.40 12.51 -6.28
N SER A 144 2.51 13.83 -6.34
CA SER A 144 2.41 14.70 -5.18
C SER A 144 1.46 15.85 -5.50
N SER A 145 0.61 16.20 -4.55
CA SER A 145 -0.29 17.34 -4.61
C SER A 145 -0.23 18.13 -3.31
N GLU A 146 -0.50 19.43 -3.38
CA GLU A 146 -0.68 20.28 -2.21
C GLU A 146 -2.08 20.14 -1.59
N ASN A 147 -3.00 19.50 -2.32
CA ASN A 147 -4.36 19.25 -1.88
C ASN A 147 -4.56 17.78 -1.50
N HIS A 148 -5.62 17.51 -0.73
CA HIS A 148 -6.15 16.16 -0.55
C HIS A 148 -7.05 15.76 -1.72
N PRO A 149 -7.16 14.46 -2.04
CA PRO A 149 -8.15 14.00 -3.01
C PRO A 149 -9.56 14.29 -2.51
N ILE A 150 -10.43 14.77 -3.42
CA ILE A 150 -11.83 15.10 -3.10
C ILE A 150 -12.67 13.83 -2.96
N VAL A 151 -12.38 12.80 -3.75
CA VAL A 151 -13.14 11.55 -3.79
C VAL A 151 -12.19 10.37 -3.65
N LEU A 152 -12.42 9.57 -2.61
CA LEU A 152 -11.78 8.27 -2.40
C LEU A 152 -12.75 7.15 -2.74
N GLY A 153 -12.20 6.04 -3.21
CA GLY A 153 -12.95 4.82 -3.36
C GLY A 153 -13.69 4.69 -4.68
N LEU A 154 -13.70 3.47 -5.19
CA LEU A 154 -14.42 3.10 -6.39
C LEU A 154 -15.85 2.68 -6.06
N PRO A 155 -16.84 3.14 -6.84
CA PRO A 155 -18.21 2.70 -6.68
C PRO A 155 -18.32 1.23 -7.10
N LEU A 156 -18.50 0.34 -6.12
CA LEU A 156 -18.66 -1.09 -6.35
C LEU A 156 -19.85 -1.65 -5.56
N SER A 157 -20.91 -2.03 -6.28
CA SER A 157 -22.10 -2.66 -5.71
C SER A 157 -21.89 -4.18 -5.58
N MET A 158 -21.43 -4.60 -4.41
CA MET A 158 -21.32 -6.01 -4.04
C MET A 158 -21.83 -6.21 -2.61
N SER A 159 -22.46 -7.36 -2.36
CA SER A 159 -22.77 -7.78 -0.99
C SER A 159 -21.49 -8.00 -0.18
N PHE A 160 -21.59 -7.98 1.14
CA PHE A 160 -20.45 -8.22 2.03
C PHE A 160 -19.75 -9.55 1.72
N VAL A 161 -20.53 -10.64 1.59
CA VAL A 161 -20.01 -11.98 1.25
C VAL A 161 -19.27 -11.97 -0.08
N LYS A 162 -19.82 -11.30 -1.10
CA LYS A 162 -19.13 -11.15 -2.40
C LYS A 162 -17.83 -10.39 -2.25
N LYS A 163 -17.77 -9.30 -1.48
CA LYS A 163 -16.50 -8.56 -1.26
C LYS A 163 -15.41 -9.42 -0.61
N ILE A 164 -15.78 -10.35 0.24
CA ILE A 164 -14.84 -11.28 0.90
C ILE A 164 -14.32 -12.34 -0.07
N LEU A 165 -15.20 -12.93 -0.89
CA LEU A 165 -14.86 -14.08 -1.75
C LEU A 165 -14.41 -13.71 -3.16
N PHE A 166 -14.69 -12.48 -3.62
CA PHE A 166 -14.35 -12.00 -4.96
C PHE A 166 -12.87 -12.25 -5.32
N PRO A 167 -12.54 -12.64 -6.57
CA PRO A 167 -13.41 -12.81 -7.74
C PRO A 167 -14.15 -14.16 -7.84
N PHE A 168 -14.03 -15.03 -6.83
CA PHE A 168 -14.59 -16.38 -6.80
C PHE A 168 -15.85 -16.47 -5.95
#